data_AF-A0A7S2UU59-F1
#
_entry.id   AF-A0A7S2UU59-F1
#
_cell.length_a   1.000
_cell.length_b   1.000
_cell.length_c   1.000
_cell.angle_alpha   90.00
_cell.angle_beta   90.00
_cell.angle_gamma   90.00
#
_symmetry.space_group_name_H-M   'P 1'
#
loop_
_entity.id
_entity.type
_entity.pdbx_description
1 polymer ?
#
loop_
_entity_poly.entity_id
_entity_poly.type
_entity_poly.pdbx_seq_one_letter_code
_entity_poly.pdbx_strand_id
1 'polypeptide(L)'
;GEKVWSLRVDAHVVDHGGNLIDATILATMAGLLHFRIPELTVTTDEATQSCLVEVHHSDVREPRPLALHHVPLSLSFALIPPLPPGLAPAGGDSSGKPRKPPQGPFVVADPTDREEAI
;
A
#
# COMPACT_ATOMS: atom_id res chain seq x y z
N GLY A 1 31.16 1.67 -7.14
CA GLY A 1 30.10 0.65 -6.98
C GLY A 1 30.04 -0.16 -8.24
N GLU A 2 30.54 -1.38 -8.21
CA GLU A 2 30.71 -2.22 -9.40
C GLU A 2 29.43 -3.03 -9.70
N LYS A 3 28.82 -3.61 -8.66
CA LYS A 3 27.59 -4.41 -8.76
C LYS A 3 26.68 -4.10 -7.57
N VAL A 4 25.39 -3.90 -7.85
CA VAL A 4 24.35 -3.62 -6.86
C VAL A 4 23.07 -4.35 -7.24
N TRP A 5 22.24 -4.64 -6.24
CA TRP A 5 20.91 -5.17 -6.46
C TRP A 5 19.98 -4.08 -7.00
N SER A 6 19.16 -4.43 -7.99
CA SER A 6 18.03 -3.61 -8.45
C SER A 6 16.75 -4.34 -8.12
N LEU A 7 16.00 -3.81 -7.15
CA LEU A 7 14.70 -4.34 -6.76
C LEU A 7 13.63 -3.66 -7.60
N ARG A 8 12.76 -4.45 -8.23
CA ARG A 8 11.60 -3.99 -8.98
C ARG A 8 10.35 -4.61 -8.37
N VAL A 9 9.34 -3.79 -8.12
CA VAL A 9 8.02 -4.24 -7.69
C VAL A 9 7.01 -3.76 -8.72
N ASP A 10 6.20 -4.69 -9.21
CA ASP A 10 5.10 -4.39 -10.14
C ASP A 10 3.78 -4.73 -9.41
N ALA A 11 2.88 -3.76 -9.33
CA ALA A 11 1.55 -3.92 -8.75
C ALA A 11 0.50 -3.89 -9.88
N HIS A 12 -0.39 -4.88 -9.88
CA HIS A 12 -1.44 -5.03 -10.90
C HIS A 12 -2.80 -4.93 -10.24
N VAL A 13 -3.62 -3.98 -10.69
CA VAL A 13 -5.01 -3.82 -10.24
C VAL A 13 -5.89 -4.75 -11.06
N VAL A 14 -6.51 -5.72 -10.40
CA VAL A 14 -7.41 -6.70 -11.04
C VAL A 14 -8.86 -6.22 -10.99
N ASP A 15 -9.24 -5.58 -9.87
CA ASP A 15 -10.57 -5.03 -9.65
C ASP A 15 -10.46 -3.71 -8.89
N HIS A 16 -11.32 -2.75 -9.22
CA HIS A 16 -11.32 -1.42 -8.62
C HIS A 16 -12.63 -1.18 -7.87
N GLY A 17 -12.62 -1.46 -6.57
CA GLY A 17 -13.76 -1.28 -5.66
C GLY A 17 -13.63 -0.11 -4.68
N GLY A 18 -12.71 0.82 -4.95
CA GLY A 18 -12.32 1.91 -4.05
C GLY A 18 -10.91 1.72 -3.46
N ASN A 19 -10.40 2.77 -2.82
CA ASN A 19 -9.17 2.83 -2.04
C ASN A 19 -7.95 2.10 -2.64
N LEU A 20 -7.67 2.37 -3.92
CA LEU A 20 -6.57 1.70 -4.64
C LEU A 20 -5.19 1.97 -4.02
N ILE A 21 -5.01 3.14 -3.42
CA ILE A 21 -3.71 3.56 -2.87
C ILE A 21 -3.34 2.66 -1.71
N ASP A 22 -4.26 2.47 -0.75
CA ASP A 22 -3.98 1.63 0.42
C ASP A 22 -3.85 0.16 0.04
N ALA A 23 -4.70 -0.33 -0.86
CA ALA A 23 -4.59 -1.68 -1.40
C ALA A 23 -3.22 -1.91 -2.08
N THR A 24 -2.75 -0.95 -2.87
CA THR A 24 -1.47 -1.04 -3.60
C THR A 24 -0.28 -0.99 -2.64
N ILE A 25 -0.29 -0.11 -1.64
CA ILE A 25 0.79 -0.01 -0.65
C ILE A 25 0.85 -1.28 0.19
N LEU A 26 -0.30 -1.80 0.63
CA LEU A 26 -0.36 -3.05 1.37
C LEU A 26 0.17 -4.23 0.54
N ALA A 27 -0.25 -4.36 -0.72
CA ALA A 27 0.22 -5.40 -1.63
C ALA A 27 1.73 -5.30 -1.90
N THR A 28 2.22 -4.08 -2.14
CA THR A 28 3.65 -3.80 -2.36
C THR A 28 4.49 -4.21 -1.15
N MET A 29 4.07 -3.79 0.05
CA MET A 29 4.78 -4.11 1.29
C MET A 29 4.73 -5.60 1.61
N ALA A 30 3.59 -6.26 1.41
CA ALA A 30 3.47 -7.70 1.56
C ALA A 30 4.41 -8.44 0.60
N GLY A 31 4.49 -7.99 -0.66
CA GLY A 31 5.43 -8.51 -1.65
C GLY A 31 6.89 -8.36 -1.21
N LEU A 32 7.29 -7.18 -0.75
CA LEU A 32 8.66 -6.92 -0.28
C LEU A 32 9.02 -7.71 0.99
N LEU A 33 8.08 -7.91 1.91
CA LEU A 33 8.28 -8.69 3.14
C LEU A 33 8.37 -10.19 2.84
N HIS A 34 7.67 -10.68 1.82
CA HIS A 34 7.72 -12.08 1.40
C HIS A 34 8.92 -12.38 0.49
N PHE A 35 9.39 -11.39 -0.27
CA PHE A 35 10.50 -11.53 -1.20
C PHE A 35 11.80 -11.96 -0.50
N ARG A 36 12.50 -12.90 -1.13
CA ARG A 36 13.78 -13.42 -0.63
C ARG A 36 14.88 -13.19 -1.66
N ILE A 37 15.99 -12.61 -1.20
CA ILE A 37 17.18 -12.39 -2.01
C ILE A 37 18.03 -13.68 -2.00
N PRO A 38 18.47 -14.18 -3.17
CA PRO A 38 19.36 -15.34 -3.24
C PRO A 38 20.73 -15.01 -2.66
N GLU A 39 21.38 -16.00 -2.07
CA GLU A 39 22.70 -15.80 -1.49
C GLU A 39 23.77 -15.63 -2.56
N LEU A 40 24.68 -14.68 -2.37
CA LEU A 40 25.80 -14.42 -3.27
C LEU A 40 27.13 -14.78 -2.62
N THR A 41 28.04 -15.33 -3.39
CA THR A 41 29.46 -15.38 -3.04
C THR A 41 30.22 -14.41 -3.92
N VAL A 42 30.99 -13.53 -3.27
CA VAL A 42 31.78 -12.49 -3.93
C VAL A 42 33.24 -12.87 -3.75
N THR A 43 33.94 -13.10 -4.86
CA THR A 43 35.37 -13.42 -4.87
C THR A 43 36.10 -12.29 -5.58
N THR A 44 37.03 -11.65 -4.89
CA THR A 44 37.87 -10.58 -5.44
C THR A 44 39.25 -11.14 -5.75
N ASP A 45 39.69 -11.00 -7.00
CA ASP A 45 41.06 -11.28 -7.37
C ASP A 45 41.93 -10.02 -7.19
N GLU A 46 42.86 -10.08 -6.22
CA GLU A 46 43.80 -9.01 -5.87
C GLU A 46 44.69 -8.59 -7.06
N ALA A 47 44.98 -9.50 -7.99
CA ALA A 47 45.90 -9.24 -9.10
C ALA A 47 45.23 -8.52 -10.29
N THR A 48 43.95 -8.81 -10.57
CA THR A 48 43.20 -8.21 -11.68
C THR A 48 42.18 -7.16 -11.24
N GLN A 49 42.01 -6.95 -9.93
CA GLN A 49 40.93 -6.13 -9.34
C GLN A 49 39.53 -6.49 -9.87
N SER A 50 39.35 -7.73 -10.33
CA SER A 50 38.09 -8.23 -10.89
C SER A 50 37.25 -8.87 -9.79
N CYS A 51 35.96 -8.50 -9.74
CA CYS A 51 35.02 -9.03 -8.76
C CYS A 51 34.07 -10.04 -9.42
N LEU A 52 34.26 -11.32 -9.12
CA LEU A 52 33.34 -12.38 -9.54
C LEU A 52 32.19 -12.50 -8.53
N VAL A 53 30.96 -12.60 -9.05
CA VAL A 53 29.74 -12.72 -8.24
C VAL A 53 29.03 -13.98 -8.68
N GLU A 54 28.96 -14.96 -7.78
CA GLU A 54 28.24 -16.21 -7.98
C GLU A 54 26.90 -16.16 -7.25
N VAL A 55 25.82 -16.37 -8.00
CA VAL A 55 24.45 -16.41 -7.47
C VAL A 55 24.10 -17.86 -7.14
N HIS A 56 23.81 -18.16 -5.88
CA HIS A 56 23.38 -19.50 -5.47
C HIS A 56 21.87 -19.66 -5.66
N HIS A 57 21.47 -20.77 -6.29
CA HIS A 57 20.06 -21.12 -6.40
C HIS A 57 19.48 -21.53 -5.04
N SER A 58 18.16 -21.38 -4.86
CA SER A 58 17.47 -21.65 -3.59
C SER A 58 17.63 -23.09 -3.09
N ASP A 59 17.90 -24.04 -4.00
CA ASP A 59 18.08 -25.45 -3.65
C ASP A 59 19.45 -25.72 -2.99
N VAL A 60 20.43 -24.85 -3.24
CA VAL A 60 21.80 -24.98 -2.75
C VAL A 60 21.99 -24.19 -1.47
N ARG A 61 21.39 -22.99 -1.38
CA ARG A 61 21.46 -22.12 -0.19
C ARG A 61 20.13 -21.44 0.07
N GLU A 62 19.79 -21.29 1.34
CA GLU A 62 18.55 -20.64 1.75
C GLU A 62 18.53 -19.14 1.40
N PRO A 63 17.51 -18.68 0.65
CA PRO A 63 17.32 -17.26 0.36
C PRO A 63 17.04 -16.42 1.62
N ARG A 64 17.67 -15.25 1.70
CA ARG A 64 17.56 -14.36 2.86
C ARG A 64 16.45 -13.33 2.68
N PRO A 65 15.72 -12.95 3.74
CA PRO A 65 14.71 -11.90 3.65
C PRO A 65 15.36 -10.53 3.39
N LEU A 66 14.60 -9.64 2.75
CA LEU A 66 15.01 -8.25 2.57
C LEU A 66 15.08 -7.54 3.94
N ALA A 67 16.15 -6.77 4.17
CA ALA A 67 16.29 -5.97 5.38
C ALA A 67 15.45 -4.69 5.28
N LEU A 68 14.20 -4.75 5.73
CA LEU A 68 13.30 -3.60 5.80
C LEU A 68 13.30 -3.03 7.22
N HIS A 69 13.65 -1.76 7.37
CA HIS A 69 13.66 -1.09 8.68
C HIS A 69 12.27 -0.69 9.18
N HIS A 70 11.36 -0.37 8.26
CA HIS A 70 10.02 0.09 8.56
C HIS A 70 9.01 -0.51 7.57
N VAL A 71 7.76 -0.59 8.00
CA VAL A 71 6.63 -1.04 7.18
C VAL A 71 5.65 0.12 7.07
N PRO A 72 5.81 1.01 6.08
CA PRO A 72 4.85 2.10 5.88
C PRO A 72 3.49 1.51 5.46
N LEU A 73 2.42 2.04 6.06
CA LEU A 73 1.05 1.74 5.71
C LEU A 73 0.35 3.06 5.40
N SER A 74 -0.47 3.09 4.34
CA SER A 74 -1.33 4.23 4.05
C SER A 74 -2.76 3.94 4.51
N LEU A 75 -3.45 5.02 4.88
CA LEU A 75 -4.85 5.02 5.28
C LEU A 75 -5.52 6.23 4.65
N SER A 76 -6.57 5.99 3.87
CA SER A 76 -7.31 6.99 3.13
C SER A 76 -8.60 7.38 3.85
N PHE A 77 -8.84 8.68 3.92
CA PHE A 77 -10.02 9.28 4.52
C PHE A 77 -10.74 10.17 3.50
N ALA A 78 -12.02 9.89 3.27
CA ALA A 78 -12.89 10.72 2.46
C ALA A 78 -13.63 11.75 3.33
N LEU A 79 -13.71 13.00 2.85
CA LEU A 79 -14.45 14.09 3.47
C LEU A 79 -15.73 14.34 2.66
N ILE A 80 -16.87 13.88 3.17
CA ILE A 80 -18.17 14.04 2.52
C ILE A 80 -18.82 15.33 3.03
N PRO A 81 -19.12 16.31 2.14
CA PRO A 81 -19.78 17.54 2.55
C PRO A 81 -21.21 17.24 3.05
N PRO A 82 -21.71 18.02 4.02
CA PRO A 82 -23.08 17.87 4.48
C PRO A 82 -24.06 18.22 3.35
N LEU A 83 -25.15 17.47 3.27
CA LEU A 83 -26.19 17.66 2.25
C LEU A 83 -26.77 19.09 2.32
N PRO A 84 -27.03 19.75 1.17
CA PRO A 84 -27.60 21.09 1.17
C PRO A 84 -28.94 21.13 1.94
N PRO A 85 -29.25 22.26 2.61
CA PRO A 85 -30.36 22.36 3.56
C PRO A 85 -31.76 22.11 2.97
N GLY A 86 -31.90 22.02 1.65
CA GLY A 86 -33.16 21.72 0.96
C GLY A 86 -33.38 20.25 0.57
N LEU A 87 -32.38 19.38 0.71
CA LEU A 87 -32.47 17.96 0.29
C LEU A 87 -32.38 16.97 1.47
N ALA A 88 -32.21 17.46 2.70
CA ALA A 88 -32.06 16.62 3.91
C ALA A 88 -33.29 15.73 4.11
N PRO A 89 -33.10 14.40 4.28
CA PRO A 89 -34.23 13.52 4.57
C PRO A 89 -34.90 14.00 5.85
N ALA A 90 -36.21 14.26 5.78
CA ALA A 90 -37.06 14.59 6.92
C ALA A 90 -37.25 13.34 7.81
N GLY A 91 -36.17 12.85 8.41
CA GLY A 91 -36.21 11.82 9.43
C GLY A 91 -36.65 12.44 10.74
N GLY A 92 -37.97 12.49 10.98
CA GLY A 92 -38.55 12.94 12.22
C GLY A 92 -38.36 11.93 13.34
N ASP A 93 -37.84 12.39 14.48
CA ASP A 93 -37.95 11.71 15.76
C ASP A 93 -39.45 11.58 16.12
N SER A 94 -39.80 10.65 17.00
CA SER A 94 -41.17 10.48 17.56
C SER A 94 -41.73 11.72 18.29
N SER A 95 -41.00 12.84 18.31
CA SER A 95 -41.38 14.15 18.83
C SER A 95 -41.69 15.20 17.74
N GLY A 96 -41.64 14.83 16.45
CA GLY A 96 -42.02 15.72 15.34
C GLY A 96 -41.09 16.91 15.10
N LYS A 97 -39.89 16.94 15.73
CA LYS A 97 -38.88 17.98 15.52
C LYS A 97 -37.92 17.53 14.42
N PRO A 98 -37.55 18.39 13.44
CA PRO A 98 -36.53 18.02 12.48
C PRO A 98 -35.17 17.89 13.18
N ARG A 99 -34.49 16.75 13.03
CA ARG A 99 -33.08 16.62 13.45
C ARG A 99 -32.25 17.66 12.73
N LYS A 100 -31.57 18.51 13.50
CA LYS A 100 -30.64 19.48 12.93
C LYS A 100 -29.52 18.69 12.24
N PRO A 101 -29.26 18.87 10.93
CA PRO A 101 -28.18 18.16 10.28
C PRO A 101 -26.85 18.51 10.96
N PRO A 102 -25.93 17.55 11.08
CA PRO A 102 -24.61 17.82 11.63
C PRO A 102 -23.94 18.94 10.82
N GLN A 103 -23.39 19.92 11.53
CA GLN A 103 -22.89 21.17 10.93
C GLN A 103 -21.48 21.04 10.34
N GLY A 104 -20.99 19.81 10.09
CA GLY A 104 -19.63 19.54 9.63
C GLY A 104 -19.58 18.40 8.59
N PRO A 105 -18.47 18.28 7.85
CA PRO A 105 -18.26 17.20 6.90
C PRO A 105 -18.23 15.85 7.61
N PHE A 106 -18.79 14.82 6.99
CA PHE A 106 -18.65 13.45 7.44
C PHE A 106 -17.29 12.92 6.98
N VAL A 107 -16.56 12.26 7.88
CA VAL A 107 -15.29 11.61 7.53
C VAL A 107 -15.54 10.12 7.47
N VAL A 108 -15.20 9.50 6.34
CA VAL A 108 -15.28 8.05 6.12
C VAL A 108 -13.87 7.53 5.90
N ALA A 109 -13.53 6.42 6.56
CA ALA A 109 -12.27 5.72 6.31
C ALA A 109 -12.53 4.60 5.30
N ASP A 110 -11.56 4.34 4.43
CA ASP A 110 -11.67 3.32 3.37
C ASP A 110 -12.88 3.55 2.43
N PRO A 111 -12.90 4.67 1.68
CA PRO A 111 -14.03 4.98 0.81
C PRO A 111 -14.13 3.96 -0.32
N THR A 112 -15.34 3.48 -0.54
CA THR A 112 -15.69 2.63 -1.67
C THR A 112 -15.70 3.42 -2.99
N ASP A 113 -15.66 2.72 -4.12
CA ASP A 113 -15.81 3.28 -5.47
C ASP A 113 -16.97 4.29 -5.59
N ARG A 114 -18.09 4.00 -4.93
CA ARG A 114 -19.27 4.89 -4.89
C ARG A 114 -19.03 6.15 -4.09
N GLU A 115 -18.32 6.05 -2.98
CA GLU A 115 -18.03 7.18 -2.09
C GLU A 115 -16.93 8.08 -2.65
N GLU A 116 -15.98 7.52 -3.41
CA GLU A 116 -14.98 8.27 -4.17
C GLU A 116 -15.57 9.06 -5.35
N ALA A 117 -16.73 8.62 -5.87
CA ALA A 117 -17.39 9.25 -7.02
C ALA A 117 -18.32 10.44 -6.66
N ILE A 118 -18.52 10.73 -5.37
CA ILE A 118 -19.39 11.81 -4.86
C ILE A 118 -18.66 13.15 -4.87
#